data_AF-A0A1I4FRD2-F1
#
_entry.id   AF-A0A1I4FRD2-F1
#
_cell.length_a   1.000
_cell.length_b   1.000
_cell.length_c   1.000
_cell.angle_alpha   90.00
_cell.angle_beta   90.00
_cell.angle_gamma   90.00
#
_symmetry.space_group_name_H-M   'P 1'
#
loop_
_entity.id
_entity.type
_entity.pdbx_description
1 polymer ?
#
loop_
_entity_poly.entity_id
_entity_poly.type
_entity_poly.pdbx_seq_one_letter_code
_entity_poly.pdbx_strand_id
1 'polypeptide(L)'
;MRYCAFLRGINVGGTKLKMADLKKEFEAAGFTDVITVLATGNVIFSSATLPDLSFLPVQSFIKTEQQVREIVQNNPFQPEEDYHFYVFVAEKTFAQIAQSEFNLLNTSAEEGLVRADTFYWKVPKGMTLTTAFGKILGKKVYKDLFTSRNINTLERIIKKL
;
A
#
# COMPACT_ATOMS: atom_id res chain seq x y z
N MET A 1 -0.75 16.07 13.55
CA MET A 1 -0.90 15.79 12.11
C MET A 1 -1.47 14.39 11.93
N ARG A 2 -2.30 14.18 10.89
CA ARG A 2 -2.88 12.86 10.57
C ARG A 2 -1.99 12.08 9.61
N TYR A 3 -1.86 10.79 9.89
CA TYR A 3 -1.05 9.85 9.13
C TYR A 3 -1.83 8.57 8.85
N CYS A 4 -1.37 7.82 7.85
CA CYS A 4 -1.76 6.45 7.60
C CYS A 4 -0.51 5.57 7.51
N ALA A 5 -0.47 4.51 8.31
CA ALA A 5 0.50 3.44 8.24
C ALA A 5 -0.04 2.29 7.38
N PHE A 6 0.79 1.80 6.46
CA PHE A 6 0.49 0.67 5.60
C PHE A 6 1.47 -0.47 5.92
N LEU A 7 0.98 -1.48 6.64
CA LEU A 7 1.77 -2.64 7.07
C LEU A 7 1.83 -3.69 5.95
N ARG A 8 2.99 -4.29 5.76
CA ARG A 8 3.18 -5.32 4.74
C ARG A 8 3.02 -6.73 5.33
N GLY A 9 2.42 -7.63 4.54
CA GLY A 9 2.55 -9.07 4.77
C GLY A 9 1.76 -9.61 5.97
N ILE A 10 0.80 -8.86 6.48
CA ILE A 10 -0.06 -9.32 7.56
C ILE A 10 -1.32 -10.01 7.04
N ASN A 11 -1.80 -10.98 7.79
CA ASN A 11 -3.00 -11.79 7.51
C ASN A 11 -2.98 -12.49 6.14
N VAL A 12 -1.78 -12.69 5.59
CA VAL A 12 -1.51 -13.43 4.37
C VAL A 12 -0.36 -14.40 4.63
N GLY A 13 -0.61 -15.71 4.52
CA GLY A 13 0.44 -16.73 4.48
C GLY A 13 1.37 -16.91 5.69
N GLY A 14 1.15 -16.27 6.85
CA GLY A 14 1.96 -16.52 8.05
C GLY A 14 1.70 -15.60 9.23
N THR A 15 1.90 -14.29 9.06
CA THR A 15 1.77 -13.33 10.18
C THR A 15 0.31 -13.00 10.43
N LYS A 16 -0.29 -13.56 11.49
CA LYS A 16 -1.64 -13.19 11.92
C LYS A 16 -1.58 -12.04 12.91
N LEU A 17 -2.24 -10.94 12.59
CA LEU A 17 -2.31 -9.77 13.45
C LEU A 17 -3.76 -9.33 13.58
N LYS A 18 -4.29 -9.32 14.81
CA LYS A 18 -5.64 -8.82 15.07
C LYS A 18 -5.63 -7.29 15.04
N MET A 19 -6.61 -6.69 14.36
CA MET A 19 -6.69 -5.23 14.26
C MET A 19 -6.93 -4.55 15.62
N ALA A 20 -7.55 -5.25 16.57
CA ALA A 20 -7.71 -4.75 17.94
C ALA A 20 -6.37 -4.67 18.69
N ASP A 21 -5.50 -5.67 18.52
CA ASP A 21 -4.17 -5.68 19.14
C ASP A 21 -3.26 -4.65 18.48
N LEU A 22 -3.31 -4.55 17.14
CA LEU A 22 -2.60 -3.51 16.40
C LEU A 22 -3.01 -2.09 16.84
N LYS A 23 -4.31 -1.86 17.06
CA LYS A 23 -4.78 -0.58 17.57
C LYS A 23 -4.15 -0.27 18.94
N LYS A 24 -4.15 -1.23 19.86
CA LYS A 24 -3.56 -1.08 21.19
C LYS A 24 -2.06 -0.80 21.14
N GLU A 25 -1.32 -1.42 20.22
CA GLU A 25 0.12 -1.17 20.04
C GLU A 25 0.37 0.29 19.63
N PHE A 26 -0.42 0.85 18.71
CA PHE A 26 -0.32 2.26 18.33
C PHE A 26 -0.68 3.21 19.48
N GLU A 27 -1.72 2.88 20.26
CA GLU A 27 -2.12 3.68 21.44
C GLU A 27 -1.04 3.61 22.54
N ALA A 28 -0.43 2.44 22.77
CA ALA A 28 0.66 2.25 23.71
C ALA A 28 1.95 2.99 23.28
N ALA A 29 2.16 3.14 21.98
CA ALA A 29 3.24 3.96 21.42
C ALA A 29 2.98 5.48 21.54
N GLY A 30 1.82 5.89 22.09
CA GLY A 30 1.48 7.29 22.33
C GLY A 30 0.78 8.00 21.17
N PHE A 31 0.35 7.26 20.15
CA PHE A 31 -0.48 7.83 19.07
C PHE A 31 -1.94 7.94 19.49
N THR A 32 -2.64 8.93 18.93
CA THR A 32 -4.05 9.20 19.21
C THR A 32 -4.93 9.00 17.98
N ASP A 33 -6.25 9.06 18.15
CA ASP A 33 -7.26 8.89 17.08
C ASP A 33 -7.06 7.62 16.23
N VAL A 34 -6.62 6.53 16.87
CA VAL A 34 -6.21 5.32 16.17
C VAL A 34 -7.42 4.57 15.60
N ILE A 35 -7.42 4.41 14.27
CA ILE A 35 -8.47 3.73 13.50
C ILE A 35 -7.81 2.71 12.58
N THR A 36 -8.19 1.45 12.70
CA THR A 36 -7.79 0.41 11.73
C THR A 36 -8.81 0.30 10.60
N VAL A 37 -8.33 0.08 9.37
CA VAL A 37 -9.16 0.00 8.16
C VAL A 37 -8.92 -1.33 7.46
N LEU A 38 -9.95 -2.20 7.49
CA LEU A 38 -9.89 -3.60 7.02
C LEU A 38 -8.85 -4.44 7.78
N ALA A 39 -8.87 -5.75 7.56
CA ALA A 39 -7.91 -6.68 8.17
C ALA A 39 -6.60 -6.81 7.38
N THR A 40 -6.19 -5.77 6.65
CA THR A 40 -5.06 -5.80 5.69
C THR A 40 -3.94 -4.82 6.04
N GLY A 41 -3.87 -4.35 7.28
CA GLY A 41 -2.75 -3.55 7.76
C GLY A 41 -2.79 -2.12 7.29
N ASN A 42 -3.89 -1.43 7.55
CA ASN A 42 -4.00 0.02 7.35
C ASN A 42 -4.42 0.64 8.67
N VAL A 43 -3.64 1.61 9.16
CA VAL A 43 -3.90 2.27 10.45
C VAL A 43 -3.82 3.78 10.25
N ILE A 44 -4.93 4.46 10.51
CA ILE A 44 -4.99 5.92 10.59
C ILE A 44 -4.72 6.31 12.04
N PHE A 45 -3.91 7.35 12.25
CA PHE A 45 -3.59 7.85 13.58
C PHE A 45 -3.11 9.30 13.53
N SER A 46 -3.12 9.96 14.68
CA SER A 46 -2.63 11.30 14.91
C SER A 46 -1.28 11.25 15.65
N SER A 47 -0.33 12.07 15.22
CA SER A 47 0.96 12.27 15.90
C SER A 47 1.37 13.74 15.86
N ALA A 48 2.03 14.23 16.92
CA ALA A 48 2.60 15.58 16.99
C ALA A 48 3.95 15.69 16.28
N THR A 49 4.70 14.58 16.23
CA THR A 49 6.02 14.48 15.60
C THR A 49 6.01 13.47 14.46
N LEU A 50 7.12 13.38 13.73
CA LEU A 50 7.31 12.32 12.74
C LEU A 50 7.17 10.95 13.44
N PRO A 51 6.24 10.08 13.00
CA PRO A 51 6.01 8.82 13.69
C PRO A 51 7.18 7.84 13.48
N ASP A 52 7.60 7.19 14.56
CA ASP A 52 8.46 6.01 14.51
C ASP A 52 7.57 4.77 14.71
N LEU A 53 7.62 3.83 13.76
CA LEU A 53 6.87 2.57 13.78
C LEU A 53 7.78 1.35 13.98
N SER A 54 8.98 1.55 14.51
CA SER A 54 9.97 0.50 14.81
C SER A 54 9.46 -0.58 15.77
N PHE A 55 8.41 -0.30 16.56
CA PHE A 55 7.76 -1.27 17.45
C PHE A 55 6.93 -2.33 16.69
N LEU A 56 6.62 -2.13 15.41
CA LEU A 56 5.85 -3.08 14.64
C LEU A 56 6.71 -4.28 14.20
N PRO A 57 6.16 -5.51 14.22
CA PRO A 57 6.91 -6.72 13.88
C PRO A 57 7.10 -6.91 12.36
N VAL A 58 6.63 -5.98 11.55
CA VAL A 58 6.63 -6.07 10.08
C VAL A 58 6.97 -4.72 9.47
N GLN A 59 7.49 -4.76 8.23
CA GLN A 59 7.73 -3.54 7.46
C GLN A 59 6.44 -2.71 7.33
N SER A 60 6.56 -1.41 7.55
CA SER A 60 5.48 -0.46 7.41
C SER A 60 5.92 0.75 6.58
N PHE A 61 4.94 1.41 5.97
CA PHE A 61 5.14 2.64 5.20
C PHE A 61 4.19 3.71 5.72
N ILE A 62 4.72 4.91 5.94
CA ILE A 62 3.96 6.02 6.52
C ILE A 62 3.68 7.04 5.43
N LYS A 63 2.44 7.49 5.33
CA LYS A 63 2.04 8.64 4.50
C LYS A 63 1.24 9.62 5.34
N THR A 64 1.43 10.91 5.08
CA THR A 64 0.53 11.94 5.62
C THR A 64 -0.86 11.81 4.99
N GLU A 65 -1.87 12.37 5.63
CA GLU A 65 -3.20 12.49 5.03
C GLU A 65 -3.17 13.09 3.62
N GLN A 66 -2.42 14.19 3.44
CA GLN A 66 -2.27 14.85 2.15
C GLN A 66 -1.70 13.90 1.09
N GLN A 67 -0.64 13.16 1.41
CA GLN A 67 -0.03 12.19 0.49
C GLN A 67 -1.01 11.07 0.12
N VAL A 68 -1.84 10.59 1.06
CA VAL A 68 -2.87 9.58 0.73
C VAL A 68 -3.93 10.15 -0.22
N ARG A 69 -4.35 11.40 -0.02
CA ARG A 69 -5.29 12.10 -0.93
C ARG A 69 -4.69 12.27 -2.32
N GLU A 70 -3.43 12.72 -2.41
CA GLU A 70 -2.70 12.88 -3.68
C GLU A 70 -2.56 11.55 -4.43
N ILE A 71 -2.27 10.44 -3.72
CA ILE A 71 -2.19 9.12 -4.34
C ILE A 71 -3.53 8.72 -5.00
N VAL A 72 -4.66 8.98 -4.34
CA VAL A 72 -5.97 8.65 -4.94
C VAL A 72 -6.32 9.58 -6.10
N GLN A 73 -6.03 10.88 -5.96
CA GLN A 73 -6.30 11.87 -7.01
C GLN A 73 -5.46 11.65 -8.28
N ASN A 74 -4.24 11.13 -8.15
CA ASN A 74 -3.34 10.88 -9.28
C ASN A 74 -3.51 9.49 -9.91
N ASN A 75 -4.53 8.72 -9.52
CA ASN A 75 -4.81 7.43 -10.14
C ASN A 75 -5.08 7.61 -11.65
N PRO A 76 -4.25 7.01 -12.54
CA PRO A 76 -4.40 7.20 -13.98
C PRO A 76 -5.51 6.33 -14.59
N PHE A 77 -6.04 5.36 -13.84
CA PHE A 77 -6.96 4.37 -14.36
C PHE A 77 -8.41 4.66 -13.99
N GLN A 78 -9.31 4.41 -14.95
CA GLN A 78 -10.75 4.42 -14.70
C GLN A 78 -11.18 3.07 -14.12
N PRO A 79 -12.21 3.03 -13.25
CA PRO A 79 -12.75 1.78 -12.74
C PRO A 79 -13.25 0.88 -13.87
N GLU A 80 -12.82 -0.39 -13.87
CA GLU A 80 -13.26 -1.42 -14.81
C GLU A 80 -13.60 -2.70 -14.05
N GLU A 81 -14.70 -3.35 -14.45
CA GLU A 81 -15.27 -4.47 -13.70
C GLU A 81 -14.33 -5.68 -13.64
N ASP A 82 -13.59 -5.97 -14.71
CA ASP A 82 -12.74 -7.17 -14.78
C ASP A 82 -11.32 -6.96 -14.23
N TYR A 83 -11.01 -5.77 -13.74
CA TYR A 83 -9.67 -5.39 -13.32
C TYR A 83 -9.57 -5.03 -11.84
N HIS A 84 -8.38 -5.28 -11.28
CA HIS A 84 -7.94 -4.69 -10.03
C HIS A 84 -6.92 -3.59 -10.31
N PHE A 85 -7.04 -2.52 -9.54
CA PHE A 85 -6.11 -1.40 -9.56
C PHE A 85 -5.36 -1.39 -8.25
N TYR A 86 -4.05 -1.60 -8.34
CA TYR A 86 -3.14 -1.56 -7.22
C TYR A 86 -2.30 -0.30 -7.26
N VAL A 87 -2.09 0.27 -6.09
CA VAL A 87 -1.18 1.37 -5.86
C VAL A 87 -0.06 0.93 -4.95
N PHE A 88 1.15 1.41 -5.23
CA PHE A 88 2.36 0.99 -4.56
C PHE A 88 2.77 2.05 -3.55
N VAL A 89 2.50 1.78 -2.28
CA VAL A 89 2.96 2.61 -1.17
C VAL A 89 4.39 2.19 -0.85
N ALA A 90 5.33 3.08 -1.16
CA ALA A 90 6.76 2.80 -1.07
C ALA A 90 7.57 4.06 -0.74
N GLU A 91 8.87 3.87 -0.57
CA GLU A 91 9.87 4.93 -0.73
C GLU A 91 9.93 5.41 -2.18
N LYS A 92 10.27 6.69 -2.38
CA LYS A 92 10.16 7.37 -3.70
C LYS A 92 10.90 6.65 -4.84
N THR A 93 12.04 6.03 -4.54
CA THR A 93 12.88 5.36 -5.54
C THR A 93 12.23 4.10 -6.13
N PHE A 94 11.33 3.44 -5.39
CA PHE A 94 10.77 2.17 -5.82
C PHE A 94 9.82 2.29 -7.00
N ALA A 95 9.11 3.43 -7.14
CA ALA A 95 8.18 3.62 -8.24
C ALA A 95 8.86 3.49 -9.61
N GLN A 96 10.07 4.04 -9.75
CA GLN A 96 10.84 3.95 -10.99
C GLN A 96 11.43 2.55 -11.24
N ILE A 97 11.80 1.83 -10.17
CA ILE A 97 12.20 0.43 -10.27
C ILE A 97 11.02 -0.40 -10.80
N ALA A 98 9.83 -0.23 -10.23
CA ALA A 98 8.62 -0.92 -10.65
C ALA A 98 8.25 -0.62 -12.11
N GLN A 99 8.35 0.64 -12.54
CA GLN A 99 8.13 1.03 -13.94
C GLN A 99 9.12 0.34 -14.88
N SER A 100 10.40 0.29 -14.50
CA SER A 100 11.45 -0.30 -15.33
C SER A 100 11.21 -1.80 -15.52
N GLU A 101 10.94 -2.51 -14.42
CA GLU A 101 10.57 -3.94 -14.44
C GLU A 101 9.32 -4.19 -15.28
N PHE A 102 8.30 -3.32 -15.15
CA PHE A 102 7.07 -3.45 -15.92
C PHE A 102 7.30 -3.27 -17.43
N ASN A 103 8.05 -2.24 -17.82
CA ASN A 103 8.33 -1.93 -19.23
C ASN A 103 9.11 -3.06 -19.93
N LEU A 104 9.97 -3.78 -19.21
CA LEU A 104 10.72 -4.91 -19.75
C LEU A 104 9.83 -6.11 -20.12
N LEU A 105 8.62 -6.22 -19.56
CA LEU A 105 7.72 -7.33 -19.86
C LEU A 105 7.00 -7.18 -21.21
N ASN A 106 6.85 -5.95 -21.71
CA ASN A 106 6.15 -5.62 -22.95
C ASN A 106 4.80 -6.35 -23.10
N THR A 107 3.98 -6.31 -22.06
CA THR A 107 2.66 -6.97 -21.98
C THR A 107 1.53 -6.01 -22.37
N SER A 108 0.48 -6.53 -23.02
CA SER A 108 -0.76 -5.79 -23.32
C SER A 108 -1.92 -6.16 -22.39
N ALA A 109 -1.76 -7.17 -21.53
CA ALA A 109 -2.81 -7.65 -20.63
C ALA A 109 -2.87 -6.86 -19.30
N GLU A 110 -1.82 -6.11 -19.00
CA GLU A 110 -1.62 -5.34 -17.77
C GLU A 110 -1.26 -3.91 -18.16
N GLU A 111 -1.54 -2.93 -17.31
CA GLU A 111 -1.07 -1.54 -17.50
C GLU A 111 -0.35 -1.07 -16.24
N GLY A 112 0.80 -0.42 -16.41
CA GLY A 112 1.67 0.02 -15.32
C GLY A 112 2.23 1.41 -15.60
N LEU A 113 1.95 2.36 -14.70
CA LEU A 113 2.34 3.76 -14.89
C LEU A 113 2.73 4.43 -13.58
N VAL A 114 3.82 5.20 -13.62
CA VAL A 114 4.18 6.15 -12.55
C VAL A 114 3.46 7.48 -12.73
N ARG A 115 2.80 7.95 -11.67
CA ARG A 115 2.29 9.32 -11.53
C ARG A 115 2.67 9.84 -10.15
N ALA A 116 3.23 11.05 -10.08
CA ALA A 116 3.63 11.72 -8.84
C ALA A 116 4.40 10.79 -7.86
N ASP A 117 5.51 10.21 -8.34
CA ASP A 117 6.37 9.27 -7.58
C ASP A 117 5.67 8.01 -7.06
N THR A 118 4.48 7.67 -7.58
CA THR A 118 3.71 6.50 -7.18
C THR A 118 3.48 5.62 -8.40
N PHE A 119 3.75 4.32 -8.27
CA PHE A 119 3.46 3.34 -9.31
C PHE A 119 2.04 2.79 -9.15
N TYR A 120 1.28 2.80 -10.24
CA TYR A 120 -0.07 2.26 -10.34
C TYR A 120 -0.04 1.07 -11.29
N TRP A 121 -0.77 0.02 -10.94
CA TRP A 121 -0.82 -1.21 -11.71
C TRP A 121 -2.25 -1.70 -11.86
N LYS A 122 -2.70 -1.82 -13.10
CA LYS A 122 -3.95 -2.43 -13.51
C LYS A 122 -3.69 -3.87 -13.96
N VAL A 123 -4.41 -4.81 -13.38
CA VAL A 123 -4.25 -6.25 -13.62
C VAL A 123 -5.60 -6.95 -13.65
N PRO A 124 -5.83 -7.94 -14.55
CA PRO A 124 -7.06 -8.72 -14.55
C PRO A 124 -7.31 -9.39 -13.19
N LYS A 125 -8.58 -9.42 -12.77
CA LYS A 125 -8.99 -10.07 -11.53
C LYS A 125 -8.57 -11.54 -11.52
N GLY A 126 -8.10 -12.00 -10.36
CA GLY A 126 -7.61 -13.37 -10.17
C GLY A 126 -6.19 -13.63 -10.70
N MET A 127 -5.58 -12.70 -11.46
CA MET A 127 -4.27 -12.92 -12.07
C MET A 127 -3.10 -12.26 -11.34
N THR A 128 -3.34 -11.49 -10.28
CA THR A 128 -2.33 -10.71 -9.53
C THR A 128 -1.06 -11.48 -9.19
N LEU A 129 -1.15 -12.78 -8.87
CA LEU A 129 0.01 -13.59 -8.47
C LEU A 129 0.60 -14.43 -9.62
N THR A 130 -0.11 -14.52 -10.75
CA THR A 130 0.25 -15.42 -11.86
C THR A 130 0.84 -14.68 -13.05
N THR A 131 0.60 -13.37 -13.19
CA THR A 131 1.23 -12.57 -14.26
C THR A 131 2.75 -12.50 -14.10
N ALA A 132 3.45 -12.19 -15.20
CA ALA A 132 4.90 -12.04 -15.17
C ALA A 132 5.32 -10.94 -14.20
N PHE A 133 4.59 -9.81 -14.18
CA PHE A 133 4.84 -8.73 -13.23
C PHE A 133 4.57 -9.17 -11.79
N GLY A 134 3.44 -9.82 -11.52
CA GLY A 134 3.12 -10.39 -10.20
C GLY A 134 4.22 -11.30 -9.65
N LYS A 135 4.82 -12.15 -10.50
CA LYS A 135 5.97 -13.01 -10.14
C LYS A 135 7.23 -12.21 -9.84
N ILE A 136 7.52 -11.14 -10.59
CA ILE A 136 8.65 -10.23 -10.33
C ILE A 136 8.50 -9.58 -8.96
N LEU A 137 7.33 -9.03 -8.66
CA LEU A 137 7.02 -8.39 -7.38
C LEU A 137 7.16 -9.33 -6.18
N GLY A 138 6.97 -10.64 -6.39
CA GLY A 138 7.15 -11.66 -5.36
C GLY A 138 8.61 -11.96 -4.99
N LYS A 139 9.59 -11.51 -5.79
CA LYS A 139 11.02 -11.75 -5.55
C LYS A 139 11.48 -11.13 -4.23
N LYS A 140 12.34 -11.84 -3.49
CA LYS A 140 12.84 -11.43 -2.17
C LYS A 140 13.45 -10.02 -2.16
N VAL A 141 14.16 -9.65 -3.22
CA VAL A 141 14.81 -8.33 -3.37
C VAL A 141 13.83 -7.15 -3.30
N TYR A 142 12.57 -7.34 -3.70
CA TYR A 142 11.57 -6.27 -3.70
C TYR A 142 10.63 -6.31 -2.51
N LYS A 143 10.65 -7.40 -1.72
CA LYS A 143 9.66 -7.62 -0.67
C LYS A 143 9.56 -6.43 0.28
N ASP A 144 10.67 -5.93 0.80
CA ASP A 144 10.60 -4.91 1.87
C ASP A 144 10.67 -3.47 1.35
N LEU A 145 10.62 -3.29 0.03
CA LEU A 145 10.71 -1.96 -0.59
C LEU A 145 9.36 -1.28 -0.83
N PHE A 146 8.26 -2.04 -0.78
CA PHE A 146 6.93 -1.51 -1.01
C PHE A 146 5.83 -2.35 -0.37
N THR A 147 4.63 -1.78 -0.32
CA THR A 147 3.40 -2.54 -0.14
C THR A 147 2.35 -2.11 -1.15
N SER A 148 1.66 -3.07 -1.76
CA SER A 148 0.56 -2.76 -2.67
C SER A 148 -0.78 -2.69 -1.95
N ARG A 149 -1.66 -1.81 -2.41
CA ARG A 149 -3.02 -1.68 -1.92
C ARG A 149 -3.97 -1.56 -3.10
N ASN A 150 -5.13 -2.20 -3.01
CA ASN A 150 -6.19 -1.93 -3.96
C ASN A 150 -6.65 -0.47 -3.79
N ILE A 151 -6.90 0.26 -4.88
CA ILE A 151 -7.29 1.68 -4.81
C ILE A 151 -8.56 1.90 -3.98
N ASN A 152 -9.51 0.96 -4.03
CA ASN A 152 -10.73 0.99 -3.22
C ASN A 152 -10.42 0.96 -1.71
N THR A 153 -9.29 0.38 -1.30
CA THR A 153 -8.83 0.42 0.09
C THR A 153 -8.42 1.83 0.48
N LEU A 154 -7.71 2.57 -0.38
CA LEU A 154 -7.33 3.95 -0.11
C LEU A 154 -8.55 4.88 -0.08
N GLU A 155 -9.53 4.68 -0.95
CA GLU A 155 -10.79 5.43 -0.90
C GLU A 155 -11.53 5.23 0.43
N ARG A 156 -11.53 4.00 0.97
CA ARG A 156 -12.09 3.72 2.31
C ARG A 156 -11.29 4.38 3.43
N ILE A 157 -9.98 4.51 3.28
CA ILE A 157 -9.10 5.22 4.22
C ILE A 157 -9.43 6.72 4.18
N ILE A 158 -9.54 7.33 2.98
CA ILE A 158 -9.89 8.74 2.81
C ILE A 158 -11.22 9.10 3.47
N LYS A 159 -12.23 8.21 3.41
CA LYS A 159 -13.53 8.42 4.07
C LYS A 159 -13.44 8.45 5.61
N LYS A 160 -12.31 8.05 6.19
CA LYS A 160 -12.05 8.00 7.64
C LYS A 160 -10.94 8.96 8.08
N LEU A 161 -10.23 9.56 7.13
CA LEU A 161 -9.22 10.61 7.33
C LEU A 161 -9.91 11.94 7.58
#